data_AF-A0A564G7I0-F1
#
_entry.id   AF-A0A564G7I0-F1
#
_cell.length_a   1.000
_cell.length_b   1.000
_cell.length_c   1.000
_cell.angle_alpha   90.00
_cell.angle_beta   90.00
_cell.angle_gamma   90.00
#
_symmetry.space_group_name_H-M   'P 1'
#
loop_
_entity.id
_entity.type
_entity.pdbx_description
1 polymer ?
#
loop_
_entity_poly.entity_id
_entity_poly.type
_entity_poly.pdbx_seq_one_letter_code
_entity_poly.pdbx_strand_id
1 'polypeptide(L)'
;MVGYFSKQTGETWPMIFRKEGRTVEIAHADVLANDSTGHVNMLLSGLGVGQTYLSTVRAHLDAGALVRVLDDWTEETAPVSILYPPSKKLNACVRVLIDWLTEYLIANTSH
;
A
#
# COMPACT_ATOMS: atom_id res chain seq x y z
N MET A 1 13.87 9.81 4.95
CA MET A 1 12.92 8.86 4.35
C MET A 1 11.95 8.39 5.42
N VAL A 2 10.68 8.23 5.05
CA VAL A 2 9.60 7.78 5.96
C VAL A 2 9.21 6.35 5.57
N GLY A 3 9.51 5.39 6.44
CA GLY A 3 9.31 3.96 6.21
C GLY A 3 8.23 3.35 7.09
N TYR A 4 8.01 2.05 6.89
CA TYR A 4 7.14 1.24 7.73
C TYR A 4 7.94 0.27 8.58
N PHE A 5 7.39 -0.11 9.74
CA PHE A 5 7.87 -1.27 10.49
C PHE A 5 6.71 -2.14 10.98
N SER A 6 6.99 -3.44 11.11
CA SER A 6 6.06 -4.41 11.67
C SER A 6 5.87 -4.14 13.16
N LYS A 7 4.64 -3.86 13.58
CA LYS A 7 4.29 -3.78 15.01
C LYS A 7 4.57 -5.11 15.75
N GLN A 8 4.51 -6.24 15.04
CA GLN A 8 4.66 -7.57 15.64
C GLN A 8 6.12 -7.99 15.78
N THR A 9 6.95 -7.74 14.76
CA THR A 9 8.35 -8.21 14.71
C THR A 9 9.37 -7.11 14.94
N GLY A 10 8.98 -5.84 14.85
CA GLY A 10 9.88 -4.69 14.91
C GLY A 10 10.71 -4.46 13.64
N GLU A 11 10.56 -5.32 12.63
CA GLU A 11 11.34 -5.26 11.40
C GLU A 11 10.84 -4.13 10.49
N THR A 12 11.78 -3.37 9.94
CA THR A 12 11.50 -2.38 8.90
C THR A 12 11.09 -3.08 7.62
N TRP A 13 9.97 -2.65 7.03
CA TRP A 13 9.59 -3.09 5.69
C TRP A 13 10.33 -2.25 4.65
N PRO A 14 11.10 -2.89 3.75
CA PRO A 14 11.81 -2.16 2.72
C PRO A 14 10.83 -1.53 1.74
N MET A 15 11.16 -0.33 1.29
CA MET A 15 10.50 0.26 0.12
C MET A 15 11.04 -0.43 -1.13
N ILE A 16 10.14 -0.85 -2.01
CA ILE A 16 10.47 -1.61 -3.20
C ILE A 16 10.10 -0.80 -4.43
N PHE A 17 11.12 -0.44 -5.21
CA PHE A 17 10.99 0.33 -6.45
C PHE A 17 11.26 -0.59 -7.63
N ARG A 18 10.42 -0.54 -8.66
CA ARG A 18 10.52 -1.40 -9.84
C ARG A 18 10.45 -0.61 -11.13
N LYS A 19 11.36 -0.88 -12.06
CA LYS A 19 11.44 -0.22 -13.37
C LYS A 19 12.12 -1.12 -14.39
N GLU A 20 11.47 -1.40 -15.51
CA GLU A 20 12.06 -2.12 -16.65
C GLU A 20 12.76 -3.45 -16.25
N GLY A 21 12.11 -4.23 -15.37
CA GLY A 21 12.66 -5.49 -14.85
C GLY A 21 13.77 -5.32 -13.78
N ARG A 22 14.10 -4.09 -13.38
CA ARG A 22 14.98 -3.79 -12.25
C ARG A 22 14.16 -3.62 -10.98
N THR A 23 14.65 -4.19 -9.88
CA THR A 23 14.09 -3.99 -8.55
C THR A 23 15.16 -3.38 -7.64
N VAL A 24 14.82 -2.32 -6.93
CA VAL A 24 15.66 -1.67 -5.93
C VAL A 24 14.91 -1.69 -4.60
N GLU A 25 15.56 -2.23 -3.58
CA GLU A 25 15.03 -2.28 -2.22
C GLU A 25 15.78 -1.31 -1.32
N ILE A 26 15.04 -0.49 -0.59
CA ILE A 26 15.60 0.46 0.37
C ILE A 26 15.02 0.13 1.74
N ALA A 27 15.84 -0.52 2.58
CA ALA A 27 15.47 -0.87 3.95
C ALA A 27 15.74 0.25 4.97
N HIS A 28 16.51 1.26 4.60
CA HIS A 28 16.83 2.38 5.49
C HIS A 28 15.74 3.45 5.45
N ALA A 29 15.29 3.89 6.64
CA ALA A 29 14.45 5.06 6.82
C ALA A 29 14.80 5.75 8.14
N ASP A 30 14.74 7.07 8.17
CA ASP A 30 15.08 7.90 9.34
C ASP A 30 13.96 7.90 10.38
N VAL A 31 12.72 7.78 9.91
CA VAL A 31 11.50 7.72 10.73
C VAL A 31 10.59 6.61 10.21
N LEU A 32 9.95 5.92 11.15
CA LEU A 32 9.16 4.72 10.89
C LEU A 32 7.76 4.86 11.49
N ALA A 33 6.75 4.50 10.71
CA ALA A 33 5.37 4.35 11.17
C ALA A 33 4.98 2.87 11.17
N ASN A 34 4.07 2.47 12.05
CA ASN A 34 3.53 1.10 12.07
C ASN A 34 2.15 0.99 11.41
N ASP A 35 1.57 2.10 10.95
CA ASP A 35 0.29 2.15 10.25
C ASP A 35 0.29 3.25 9.18
N SER A 36 -0.70 3.18 8.28
CA SER A 36 -0.81 4.07 7.13
C SER A 36 -1.14 5.52 7.50
N THR A 37 -1.97 5.73 8.53
CA THR A 37 -2.36 7.06 8.99
C THR A 37 -1.16 7.84 9.53
N GLY A 38 -0.36 7.20 10.39
CA GLY A 38 0.87 7.77 10.92
C GLY A 38 1.88 8.06 9.81
N HIS A 39 2.04 7.13 8.86
CA HIS A 39 2.92 7.31 7.70
C HIS A 39 2.54 8.53 6.86
N VAL A 40 1.26 8.67 6.49
CA VAL A 40 0.78 9.80 5.70
C VAL A 40 0.90 11.12 6.47
N ASN A 41 0.59 11.14 7.76
CA ASN A 41 0.76 12.34 8.59
C ASN A 41 2.22 12.80 8.66
N MET A 42 3.17 11.86 8.73
CA MET A 42 4.61 12.18 8.69
C MET A 42 5.01 12.79 7.34
N LEU A 43 4.50 12.27 6.23
CA LEU A 43 4.72 12.84 4.89
C LEU A 43 4.13 14.25 4.77
N LEU A 44 2.89 14.45 5.21
CA LEU A 44 2.22 15.75 5.21
C LEU A 44 2.90 16.79 6.11
N SER A 45 3.60 16.32 7.15
CA SER A 45 4.40 17.16 8.05
C SER A 45 5.79 17.50 7.48
N GLY A 46 6.13 17.05 6.27
CA GLY A 46 7.40 17.34 5.62
C GLY A 46 8.59 16.55 6.17
N LEU A 47 8.36 15.41 6.83
CA LEU A 47 9.45 14.60 7.42
C LEU A 47 10.24 13.80 6.38
N GLY A 48 9.86 13.85 5.10
CA GLY A 48 10.64 13.34 3.98
C GLY A 48 9.80 12.65 2.92
N VAL A 49 10.46 11.77 2.15
CA VAL A 49 9.85 10.95 1.08
C VAL A 49 9.58 9.54 1.60
N GLY A 50 8.46 8.94 1.19
CA GLY A 50 8.09 7.56 1.52
C GLY A 50 7.18 6.94 0.46
N GLN A 51 7.06 5.62 0.46
CA GLN A 51 6.20 4.86 -0.44
C GLN A 51 4.84 4.59 0.22
N THR A 52 3.74 4.91 -0.47
CA THR A 52 2.36 4.69 0.03
C THR A 52 1.42 4.34 -1.12
N TYR A 53 0.22 3.87 -0.79
CA TYR A 53 -0.80 3.56 -1.78
C TYR A 53 -1.47 4.84 -2.31
N LEU A 54 -1.58 4.96 -3.63
CA LEU A 54 -2.19 6.12 -4.29
C LEU A 54 -3.61 6.40 -3.77
N SER A 55 -4.39 5.34 -3.54
CA SER A 55 -5.74 5.42 -2.99
C SER A 55 -5.82 6.13 -1.63
N THR A 56 -4.78 6.02 -0.81
CA THR A 56 -4.73 6.64 0.53
C THR A 56 -4.41 8.13 0.47
N VAL A 57 -3.71 8.59 -0.56
CA VAL A 57 -3.17 9.96 -0.64
C VAL A 57 -3.72 10.82 -1.78
N ARG A 58 -4.66 10.29 -2.58
CA ARG A 58 -5.20 10.98 -3.76
C ARG A 58 -5.69 12.40 -3.45
N ALA A 59 -6.49 12.57 -2.41
CA ALA A 59 -6.99 13.89 -1.99
C ALA A 59 -5.86 14.87 -1.63
N HIS A 60 -4.76 14.38 -1.05
CA HIS A 60 -3.61 15.22 -0.70
C HIS A 60 -2.76 15.58 -1.93
N LEU A 61 -2.67 14.68 -2.91
CA LEU A 61 -2.05 14.97 -4.21
C LEU A 61 -2.85 16.02 -4.99
N ASP A 62 -4.18 15.84 -5.07
CA ASP A 62 -5.08 16.75 -5.78
C ASP A 62 -5.06 18.16 -5.15
N ALA A 63 -4.93 18.24 -3.82
CA ALA A 63 -4.79 19.50 -3.09
C ALA A 63 -3.38 20.11 -3.17
N GLY A 64 -2.40 19.43 -3.78
CA GLY A 64 -1.00 19.86 -3.83
C GLY A 64 -0.26 19.79 -2.48
N ALA A 65 -0.84 19.14 -1.48
CA ALA A 65 -0.22 18.93 -0.17
C ALA A 65 0.87 17.84 -0.21
N LEU A 66 0.78 16.93 -1.17
CA LEU A 66 1.80 15.96 -1.51
C LEU A 66 2.11 16.04 -3.01
N VAL A 67 3.30 15.62 -3.40
CA VAL A 67 3.72 15.52 -4.80
C VAL A 67 4.29 14.12 -5.02
N ARG A 68 3.94 13.51 -6.16
CA ARG A 68 4.51 12.23 -6.57
C ARG A 68 5.94 12.41 -7.06
N VAL A 69 6.80 11.46 -6.72
CA VAL A 69 8.19 11.42 -7.18
C VAL A 69 8.53 9.99 -7.58
N LEU A 70 9.51 9.83 -8.48
CA LEU A 70 9.92 8.51 -8.98
C LEU A 70 8.77 7.72 -9.63
N ASP A 71 7.89 8.42 -10.36
CA ASP A 71 6.73 7.81 -11.03
C ASP A 71 7.12 6.70 -12.01
N ASP A 72 8.30 6.84 -12.62
CA ASP A 72 8.91 5.87 -13.52
C ASP A 72 9.47 4.62 -12.81
N TRP A 73 9.49 4.60 -11.47
CA TRP A 73 9.98 3.50 -10.63
C TRP A 73 8.87 2.80 -9.83
N THR A 74 7.62 3.02 -10.22
CA THR A 74 6.47 2.40 -9.58
C THR A 74 5.81 1.44 -10.57
N GLU A 75 5.88 0.13 -10.28
CA GLU A 75 5.06 -0.85 -11.01
C GLU A 75 3.64 -0.88 -10.43
N GLU A 76 2.68 -0.69 -11.33
CA GLU A 76 1.28 -0.49 -11.02
C GLU A 76 0.59 -1.85 -10.86
N THR A 77 0.72 -2.48 -9.69
CA THR A 77 -0.29 -3.40 -9.13
C THR A 77 0.16 -3.93 -7.77
N ALA A 78 -0.54 -3.51 -6.71
CA ALA A 78 -0.53 -4.22 -5.44
C ALA A 78 -1.72 -5.19 -5.43
N PRO A 79 -1.50 -6.51 -5.60
CA PRO A 79 -2.61 -7.45 -5.71
C PRO A 79 -3.40 -7.51 -4.40
N VAL A 80 -4.71 -7.28 -4.47
CA VAL A 80 -5.63 -7.46 -3.34
C VAL A 80 -6.05 -8.92 -3.29
N SER A 81 -5.79 -9.59 -2.16
CA SER A 81 -6.14 -11.01 -1.96
C SER A 81 -7.16 -11.17 -0.83
N ILE A 82 -8.14 -12.05 -1.02
CA ILE A 82 -9.09 -12.46 0.04
C ILE A 82 -8.59 -13.77 0.65
N LEU A 83 -8.26 -13.76 1.95
CA LEU A 83 -7.76 -14.93 2.67
C LEU A 83 -8.87 -15.62 3.49
N TYR A 84 -9.00 -16.94 3.37
CA TYR A 84 -9.91 -17.76 4.18
C TYR A 84 -9.29 -19.13 4.50
N PRO A 85 -9.66 -19.76 5.63
CA PRO A 85 -9.11 -21.06 6.02
C PRO A 85 -9.43 -22.17 5.00
N PRO A 86 -8.44 -22.98 4.57
CA PRO A 86 -8.66 -24.04 3.56
C PRO A 86 -9.62 -25.15 4.03
N SER A 87 -9.71 -25.39 5.33
CA SER A 87 -10.45 -26.50 5.93
C SER A 87 -11.94 -26.24 6.12
N LYS A 88 -12.44 -25.04 5.82
CA LYS A 88 -13.87 -24.72 5.90
C LYS A 88 -14.49 -24.78 4.51
N LYS A 89 -15.46 -25.68 4.30
CA LYS A 89 -16.42 -25.53 3.19
C LYS A 89 -17.09 -24.17 3.37
N LEU A 90 -16.77 -23.22 2.49
CA LEU A 90 -17.41 -21.92 2.48
C LEU A 90 -18.92 -22.11 2.35
N ASN A 91 -19.68 -21.62 3.32
CA ASN A 91 -21.13 -21.61 3.24
C ASN A 91 -21.58 -20.65 2.12
N ALA A 92 -22.84 -20.78 1.68
CA ALA A 92 -23.36 -20.00 0.56
C ALA A 92 -23.24 -18.48 0.77
N CYS A 93 -23.43 -18.00 2.01
CA CYS A 93 -23.32 -16.58 2.35
C CYS A 93 -21.90 -16.04 2.13
N VAL A 94 -20.87 -16.76 2.58
CA VAL A 94 -19.47 -16.34 2.38
C VAL A 94 -19.09 -16.37 0.90
N ARG A 95 -19.60 -17.34 0.13
CA ARG A 95 -19.38 -17.36 -1.33
C ARG A 95 -19.97 -16.13 -2.02
N VAL A 96 -21.24 -15.83 -1.76
CA VAL A 96 -21.91 -14.65 -2.33
C VAL A 96 -21.20 -13.35 -1.93
N LEU A 97 -20.72 -13.26 -0.69
CA LEU A 97 -19.92 -12.10 -0.24
C LEU A 97 -18.60 -11.99 -1.00
N ILE A 98 -17.87 -13.11 -1.18
CA ILE A 98 -16.60 -13.13 -1.92
C ILE A 98 -16.85 -12.72 -3.38
N ASP A 99 -17.86 -13.30 -4.02
CA ASP A 99 -18.21 -12.99 -5.41
C ASP A 99 -18.51 -11.49 -5.57
N TRP A 100 -19.35 -10.94 -4.68
CA TRP A 100 -19.65 -9.51 -4.67
C TRP A 100 -18.42 -8.63 -4.41
N LEU A 101 -17.56 -9.00 -3.45
CA LEU A 101 -16.32 -8.28 -3.14
C LEU A 101 -15.35 -8.32 -4.33
N THR A 102 -15.22 -9.45 -5.01
CA THR A 102 -14.36 -9.58 -6.18
C THR A 102 -14.85 -8.68 -7.31
N GLU A 103 -16.15 -8.68 -7.61
CA GLU A 103 -16.74 -7.78 -8.60
C GLU A 103 -16.51 -6.30 -8.23
N TYR A 104 -16.77 -5.94 -6.98
CA TYR A 104 -16.57 -4.58 -6.47
C TYR A 104 -15.10 -4.14 -6.56
N LEU A 105 -14.17 -4.98 -6.11
CA LEU A 105 -12.75 -4.66 -6.15
C LEU A 105 -12.24 -4.54 -7.58
N ILE A 106 -12.65 -5.42 -8.50
CA ILE A 106 -12.28 -5.31 -9.92
C ILE A 106 -12.80 -3.99 -10.51
N ALA A 107 -14.05 -3.62 -10.22
CA ALA A 107 -14.64 -2.37 -10.72
C ALA A 107 -13.96 -1.11 -10.17
N ASN A 108 -13.36 -1.18 -8.97
CA ASN A 108 -12.84 -0.02 -8.25
C ASN A 108 -11.31 0.04 -8.11
N THR A 109 -10.56 -0.98 -8.57
CA THR A 109 -9.08 -1.01 -8.50
C THR A 109 -8.40 -0.36 -9.73
N SER A 110 -9.17 0.07 -10.74
CA SER A 110 -8.66 0.64 -12.00
C SER A 110 -8.57 2.19 -12.03
N HIS A 111 -8.12 2.86 -10.96
CA HIS A 111 -8.05 4.34 -10.93
C HIS A 111 -6.91 4.96 -10.14
#